data_AF-A0A920GME2-F1
#
_entry.id   AF-A0A920GME2-F1
#
_cell.length_a   1.000
_cell.length_b   1.000
_cell.length_c   1.000
_cell.angle_alpha   90.00
_cell.angle_beta   90.00
_cell.angle_gamma   90.00
#
_symmetry.space_group_name_H-M   'P 1'
#
loop_
_entity.id
_entity.type
_entity.pdbx_description
1 polymer ?
#
loop_
_entity_poly.entity_id
_entity_poly.type
_entity_poly.pdbx_seq_one_letter_code
_entity_poly.pdbx_strand_id
1 'polypeptide(L)'
;MTTIDPNSAQAALFEKLGISKQSDTQKASKDTLGQSDFLKLMTTQLQNQDPFAPMDNGDFIAQMAQFSTVTGIQEVNSSIGKLVEEFDQARIATASNLLGHSVLVPGTVGRPDEDGELHGVLDLPEATFMTKAYLF
;
A
#
# COMPACT_ATOMS: atom_id res chain seq x y z
N MET A 1 -6.28 31.89 -3.35
CA MET A 1 -4.90 31.37 -3.34
C MET A 1 -4.91 30.03 -4.05
N THR A 2 -4.43 29.98 -5.30
CA THR A 2 -4.25 28.74 -6.06
C THR A 2 -2.74 28.55 -6.18
N THR A 3 -2.21 27.63 -5.39
CA THR A 3 -0.85 27.13 -5.60
C THR A 3 -0.89 26.24 -6.84
N ILE A 4 -0.43 26.76 -7.96
CA ILE A 4 -0.18 25.98 -9.17
C ILE A 4 0.99 25.07 -8.84
N ASP A 5 0.71 23.80 -8.60
CA ASP A 5 1.74 22.77 -8.41
C ASP A 5 2.53 22.63 -9.72
N PRO A 6 3.85 22.95 -9.74
CA PRO A 6 4.63 22.90 -10.97
C PRO A 6 4.72 21.48 -11.55
N ASN A 7 4.44 20.44 -10.74
CA ASN A 7 4.54 19.03 -11.13
C ASN A 7 3.32 18.53 -11.95
N SER A 8 2.13 19.10 -11.73
CA SER A 8 0.92 18.75 -12.50
C SER A 8 0.94 19.36 -13.91
N ALA A 9 1.51 20.57 -14.04
CA ALA A 9 1.74 21.21 -15.33
C ALA A 9 2.73 20.41 -16.20
N GLN A 10 3.75 19.80 -15.58
CA GLN A 10 4.70 18.93 -16.26
C GLN A 10 4.01 17.65 -16.76
N ALA A 11 3.21 16.99 -15.91
CA ALA A 11 2.46 15.78 -16.29
C ALA A 11 1.52 16.01 -17.49
N ALA A 12 0.77 17.12 -17.50
CA ALA A 12 -0.12 17.47 -18.60
C ALA A 12 0.62 17.80 -19.91
N LEU A 13 1.83 18.35 -19.83
CA LEU A 13 2.69 18.59 -20.99
C LEU A 13 3.19 17.27 -21.60
N PHE A 14 3.59 16.30 -20.77
CA PHE A 14 4.03 14.98 -21.25
C PHE A 14 2.92 14.19 -21.94
N GLU A 15 1.68 14.29 -21.45
CA GLU A 15 0.51 13.66 -22.06
C GLU A 15 0.14 14.28 -23.41
N LYS A 16 0.24 15.61 -23.53
CA LYS A 16 -0.02 16.33 -24.79
C LYS A 16 1.04 16.09 -25.87
N LEU A 17 2.26 15.72 -25.49
CA LEU A 17 3.33 15.35 -26.42
C LEU A 17 3.25 13.89 -26.91
N GLY A 18 2.23 13.12 -26.50
CA GLY A 18 2.02 11.75 -26.96
C GLY A 18 3.10 10.76 -26.52
N ILE A 19 3.93 11.14 -25.54
CA ILE A 19 4.89 10.24 -24.92
C ILE A 19 4.11 9.45 -23.87
N SER A 20 3.38 8.44 -24.33
CA SER A 20 2.75 7.46 -23.46
C SER A 20 3.83 6.87 -22.55
N LYS A 21 3.51 6.84 -21.26
CA LYS A 21 4.28 6.17 -20.22
C LYS A 21 4.36 4.68 -20.57
N GLN A 22 5.32 4.30 -21.42
CA GLN A 22 5.72 2.92 -21.59
C GLN A 22 6.46 2.51 -20.31
N SER A 23 5.68 2.13 -19.32
CA SER A 23 6.19 1.58 -18.07
C SER A 23 5.24 0.46 -17.68
N ASP A 24 5.40 -0.68 -18.35
CA ASP A 24 5.54 -1.97 -17.71
C ASP A 24 5.72 -3.04 -18.79
N THR A 25 6.87 -3.01 -19.46
CA THR A 25 7.47 -4.29 -19.88
C THR A 25 7.75 -5.04 -18.60
N GLN A 26 6.82 -5.94 -18.30
CA GLN A 26 6.88 -6.91 -17.22
C GLN A 26 8.34 -7.25 -16.90
N LYS A 27 8.78 -6.88 -15.69
CA LYS A 27 9.83 -7.61 -14.98
C LYS A 27 9.27 -9.01 -14.69
N ALA A 28 9.10 -9.80 -15.73
CA ALA A 28 8.88 -11.21 -15.62
C ALA A 28 10.13 -11.78 -14.95
N SER A 29 9.98 -12.14 -13.66
CA SER A 29 10.46 -13.43 -13.15
C SER A 29 11.92 -13.79 -13.46
N LYS A 30 12.85 -12.84 -13.35
CA LYS A 30 14.28 -13.15 -13.51
C LYS A 30 14.88 -13.82 -12.27
N ASP A 31 14.30 -13.59 -11.10
CA ASP A 31 14.75 -14.20 -9.82
C ASP A 31 14.24 -15.62 -9.64
N THR A 32 12.99 -15.90 -9.99
CA THR A 32 12.41 -17.26 -9.88
C THR A 32 13.01 -18.24 -10.89
N LEU A 33 13.49 -17.73 -12.03
CA LEU A 33 14.16 -18.53 -13.06
C LEU A 33 15.49 -19.12 -12.57
N GLY A 34 16.23 -18.41 -11.71
CA GLY A 34 17.51 -18.88 -11.16
C GLY A 34 17.36 -20.07 -10.20
N GLN A 35 16.32 -20.06 -9.37
CA GLN A 35 16.05 -21.14 -8.41
C GLN A 35 15.56 -22.43 -9.11
N SER A 36 14.69 -22.32 -10.12
CA SER A 36 14.18 -23.48 -10.85
C SER A 36 15.26 -24.14 -11.71
N ASP A 37 16.10 -23.33 -12.36
CA ASP A 37 17.21 -23.83 -13.18
C ASP A 37 18.30 -24.48 -12.31
N PHE A 38 18.51 -23.97 -11.10
CA PHE A 38 19.40 -24.58 -10.11
C PHE A 38 18.88 -25.93 -9.58
N LEU A 39 17.60 -26.01 -9.18
CA LEU A 39 16.97 -27.27 -8.75
C LEU A 39 17.02 -28.33 -9.86
N LYS A 40 16.88 -27.91 -11.11
CA LYS A 40 17.02 -28.76 -12.28
C LYS A 40 18.46 -29.27 -12.43
N LEU A 41 19.45 -28.39 -12.30
CA LEU A 41 20.87 -28.76 -12.34
C LEU A 41 21.24 -29.72 -11.19
N MET A 42 20.74 -29.48 -9.98
CA MET A 42 20.97 -30.32 -8.81
C MET A 42 20.32 -31.71 -8.98
N THR A 43 19.11 -31.78 -9.55
CA THR A 43 18.43 -33.05 -9.85
C THR A 43 19.19 -33.84 -10.92
N THR A 44 19.70 -33.15 -11.95
CA THR A 44 20.53 -33.76 -13.00
C THR A 44 21.88 -34.24 -12.48
N GLN A 45 22.51 -33.51 -11.55
CA GLN A 45 23.76 -33.92 -10.91
C GLN A 45 23.54 -35.10 -9.95
N LEU A 46 22.44 -35.13 -9.18
CA LEU A 46 22.07 -36.29 -8.34
C LEU A 46 21.81 -37.56 -9.14
N GLN A 47 21.25 -37.44 -10.36
CA GLN A 47 21.02 -38.58 -11.26
C GLN A 47 22.30 -39.10 -11.92
N ASN A 48 23.37 -38.30 -12.00
CA ASN A 48 24.61 -38.62 -12.72
C ASN A 48 25.87 -38.67 -11.84
N GLN A 49 25.76 -38.58 -10.50
CA GLN A 49 26.94 -38.68 -9.63
C GLN A 49 27.30 -40.14 -9.31
N ASP A 50 28.58 -40.45 -9.52
CA ASP A 50 29.22 -41.67 -9.04
C ASP A 50 29.30 -41.63 -7.50
N PRO A 51 28.78 -42.65 -6.77
CA PRO A 51 28.70 -42.67 -5.30
C PRO A 51 30.04 -42.52 -4.55
N PHE A 52 31.19 -42.56 -5.23
CA PHE A 52 32.52 -42.49 -4.60
C PHE A 52 33.20 -41.10 -4.60
N ALA A 53 32.57 -40.06 -5.14
CA ALA A 53 33.13 -38.70 -5.10
C ALA A 53 32.03 -37.63 -4.93
N PRO A 54 31.57 -37.37 -3.69
CA PRO A 54 30.61 -36.31 -3.45
C PRO A 54 31.29 -34.96 -3.66
N MET A 55 30.95 -34.23 -4.73
CA MET A 55 31.39 -32.84 -4.86
C MET A 55 30.63 -31.92 -3.90
N ASP A 56 31.37 -30.97 -3.36
CA ASP A 56 30.95 -29.97 -2.38
C ASP A 56 30.12 -28.86 -3.04
N ASN A 57 28.84 -29.13 -3.25
CA ASN A 57 27.87 -28.14 -3.74
C ASN A 57 27.20 -27.35 -2.59
N GLY A 58 27.64 -27.56 -1.35
CA GLY A 58 26.98 -27.02 -0.15
C GLY A 58 27.00 -25.50 -0.06
N ASP A 59 28.14 -24.87 -0.38
CA ASP A 59 28.30 -23.42 -0.30
C ASP A 59 27.40 -22.65 -1.28
N PHE A 60 27.18 -23.18 -2.48
CA PHE A 60 26.29 -22.57 -3.45
C PHE A 60 24.81 -22.75 -3.07
N ILE A 61 24.45 -23.91 -2.50
CA ILE A 61 23.11 -24.15 -1.93
C ILE A 61 22.85 -23.18 -0.77
N ALA A 62 23.83 -22.97 0.10
CA ALA A 62 23.72 -22.02 1.21
C ALA A 62 23.51 -20.58 0.70
N GLN A 63 24.24 -20.16 -0.33
CA GLN A 63 24.07 -18.84 -0.95
C GLN A 63 22.72 -18.69 -1.67
N MET A 64 22.23 -19.73 -2.35
CA MET A 64 20.91 -19.73 -3.00
C MET A 64 19.75 -19.76 -1.98
N ALA A 65 19.90 -20.47 -0.86
CA ALA A 65 18.94 -20.46 0.22
C ALA A 65 18.87 -19.06 0.89
N GLN A 66 20.03 -18.41 1.06
CA GLN A 66 20.10 -17.03 1.53
C GLN A 66 19.38 -16.07 0.57
N PHE A 67 19.62 -16.20 -0.73
CA PHE A 67 18.95 -15.40 -1.75
C PHE A 67 17.44 -15.65 -1.77
N SER A 68 17.01 -16.90 -1.74
CA SER A 68 15.59 -17.30 -1.72
C SER A 68 14.86 -16.74 -0.50
N THR A 69 15.54 -16.68 0.65
CA THR A 69 14.98 -16.09 1.88
C THR A 69 14.79 -14.58 1.72
N VAL A 70 15.77 -13.88 1.13
CA VAL A 70 15.67 -12.43 0.87
C VAL A 70 14.56 -12.12 -0.14
N THR A 71 14.48 -12.88 -1.24
CA THR A 71 13.40 -12.73 -2.23
C THR A 71 12.04 -13.03 -1.60
N GLY A 72 11.93 -14.08 -0.78
CA GLY A 72 10.70 -14.39 -0.04
C GLY A 72 10.27 -13.27 0.91
N ILE A 73 11.21 -12.65 1.63
CA ILE A 73 10.93 -11.46 2.48
C ILE A 73 10.45 -10.29 1.62
N GLN A 74 11.05 -10.09 0.44
CA GLN A 74 10.66 -9.03 -0.48
C GLN A 74 9.25 -9.25 -1.05
N GLU A 75 8.87 -10.49 -1.36
CA GLU A 75 7.52 -10.87 -1.77
C GLU A 75 6.50 -10.67 -0.65
N VAL A 76 6.85 -11.03 0.59
CA VAL A 76 6.03 -10.76 1.77
C VAL A 76 5.82 -9.26 1.96
N ASN A 77 6.88 -8.46 1.89
CA ASN A 77 6.79 -7.00 1.99
C ASN A 77 5.89 -6.40 0.90
N SER A 78 6.02 -6.88 -0.35
CA SER A 78 5.15 -6.46 -1.46
C SER A 78 3.68 -6.83 -1.22
N SER A 79 3.43 -8.03 -0.69
CA SER A 79 2.07 -8.50 -0.38
C SER A 79 1.44 -7.68 0.76
N ILE A 80 2.24 -7.34 1.79
CA ILE A 80 1.79 -6.44 2.86
C ILE A 80 1.50 -5.04 2.32
N GLY A 81 2.35 -4.52 1.43
CA GLY A 81 2.11 -3.23 0.76
C GLY A 81 0.78 -3.20 0.02
N LYS A 82 0.49 -4.24 -0.78
CA LYS A 82 -0.80 -4.38 -1.47
C LYS A 82 -1.98 -4.47 -0.51
N LEU A 83 -1.84 -5.22 0.58
CA LEU A 83 -2.89 -5.32 1.59
C LEU A 83 -3.21 -3.97 2.22
N VAL A 84 -2.20 -3.14 2.52
CA VAL A 84 -2.40 -1.78 3.02
C VAL A 84 -3.13 -0.91 1.99
N GLU A 85 -2.77 -1.01 0.70
CA GLU A 85 -3.47 -0.30 -0.38
C GLU A 85 -4.96 -0.71 -0.48
N GLU A 86 -5.27 -2.01 -0.34
CA GLU A 86 -6.65 -2.51 -0.29
C GLU A 86 -7.41 -1.96 0.93
N PHE A 87 -6.77 -1.88 2.10
CA PHE A 87 -7.37 -1.27 3.29
C PHE A 87 -7.69 0.22 3.10
N ASP A 88 -6.83 0.98 2.41
CA ASP A 88 -7.09 2.38 2.10
C ASP A 88 -8.28 2.55 1.15
N GLN A 89 -8.42 1.67 0.14
CA GLN A 89 -9.59 1.65 -0.73
C GLN A 89 -10.87 1.33 0.05
N ALA A 90 -10.82 0.40 1.01
CA ALA A 90 -11.94 0.08 1.87
C ALA A 90 -12.37 1.27 2.76
N ARG A 91 -11.41 2.08 3.23
CA ARG A 91 -11.71 3.35 3.94
C ARG A 91 -12.44 4.34 3.04
N ILE A 92 -12.02 4.48 1.78
CA ILE A 92 -12.70 5.38 0.82
C ILE A 92 -14.14 4.93 0.57
N ALA A 93 -14.37 3.63 0.35
CA ALA A 93 -15.72 3.10 0.17
C ALA A 93 -16.61 3.36 1.40
N THR A 94 -16.06 3.26 2.61
CA THR A 94 -16.77 3.60 3.84
C THR A 94 -17.06 5.10 3.92
N ALA A 95 -16.13 5.95 3.48
CA ALA A 95 -16.34 7.41 3.39
C ALA A 95 -17.41 7.77 2.35
N SER A 96 -17.53 7.03 1.25
CA SER A 96 -18.62 7.22 0.27
C SER A 96 -20.00 6.99 0.90
N ASN A 97 -20.12 6.07 1.87
CA ASN A 97 -21.37 5.90 2.61
C ASN A 97 -21.68 7.09 3.53
N LEU A 98 -20.68 7.86 3.95
CA LEU A 98 -20.89 9.09 4.74
C LEU A 98 -21.27 10.28 3.88
N LEU A 99 -21.11 10.22 2.56
CA LEU A 99 -21.54 11.28 1.67
C LEU A 99 -23.07 11.45 1.76
N GLY A 100 -23.52 12.68 2.04
CA GLY A 100 -24.93 12.97 2.27
C GLY A 100 -25.45 12.65 3.68
N HIS A 101 -24.59 12.15 4.58
CA HIS A 101 -24.90 12.02 6.00
C HIS A 101 -24.24 13.13 6.82
N SER A 102 -24.93 13.62 7.84
CA SER A 102 -24.36 14.57 8.79
C SER A 102 -23.48 13.84 9.81
N VAL A 103 -22.24 14.29 9.96
CA VAL A 103 -21.28 13.75 10.93
C VAL A 103 -20.92 14.81 11.96
N LEU A 104 -20.72 14.39 13.21
CA LEU A 104 -20.25 15.27 14.26
C LEU A 104 -18.73 15.35 14.22
N VAL A 105 -18.20 16.56 14.08
CA VAL A 105 -16.77 16.83 14.15
C VAL A 105 -16.45 17.60 15.43
N PRO A 106 -15.38 17.26 16.14
CA PRO A 106 -14.92 18.06 17.26
C PRO A 106 -14.58 19.48 16.78
N GLY A 107 -15.24 20.48 17.36
CA GLY A 107 -15.03 21.86 16.98
C GLY A 107 -15.78 22.83 17.88
N THR A 108 -15.31 24.07 17.90
CA THR A 108 -15.92 25.18 18.64
C THR A 108 -16.67 26.15 17.73
N VAL A 109 -16.74 25.86 16.42
CA VAL A 109 -17.39 26.68 15.41
C VAL A 109 -18.44 25.83 14.72
N GLY A 110 -19.70 26.26 14.79
CA GLY A 110 -20.82 25.67 14.06
C GLY A 110 -21.24 26.59 12.91
N ARG A 111 -21.61 26.00 11.78
CA ARG A 111 -22.27 26.73 10.69
C ARG A 111 -23.75 26.39 10.72
N PRO A 112 -24.66 27.37 10.72
CA PRO A 112 -26.08 27.10 10.63
C PRO A 112 -26.42 26.45 9.29
N ASP A 113 -27.42 25.58 9.29
CA ASP A 113 -27.96 24.94 8.08
C ASP A 113 -28.81 25.93 7.25
N GLU A 114 -29.37 25.49 6.11
CA GLU A 114 -30.23 26.29 5.23
C GLU A 114 -31.44 26.89 5.97
N ASP A 115 -31.94 26.23 7.03
CA ASP A 115 -33.03 26.70 7.89
C ASP A 115 -32.56 27.61 9.04
N GLY A 116 -31.26 27.88 9.16
CA GLY A 116 -30.67 28.71 10.21
C GLY A 116 -30.44 28.00 11.54
N GLU A 117 -30.64 26.68 11.60
CA GLU A 117 -30.46 25.88 12.82
C GLU A 117 -29.01 25.40 12.98
N LEU A 118 -28.56 25.32 14.24
CA LEU A 118 -27.24 24.79 14.60
C LEU A 118 -27.42 23.47 15.35
N HIS A 119 -26.95 22.38 14.76
CA HIS A 119 -26.97 21.06 15.37
C HIS A 119 -25.59 20.72 15.94
N GLY A 120 -25.57 20.14 17.14
CA GLY A 120 -24.35 19.72 17.79
C GLY A 120 -24.63 18.90 19.05
N VAL A 121 -23.61 18.19 19.52
CA VAL A 121 -23.65 17.47 20.79
C VAL A 121 -22.49 17.97 21.63
N LEU A 122 -22.76 18.21 22.90
CA LEU A 122 -21.75 18.52 23.90
C LEU A 122 -21.60 17.29 24.80
N ASP A 123 -20.41 16.70 24.79
CA ASP A 123 -20.08 15.62 25.73
C ASP A 123 -19.73 16.24 27.09
N LEU A 124 -20.38 15.78 28.14
CA LEU A 124 -20.22 16.28 29.51
C LEU A 124 -19.57 15.18 30.34
N PRO A 125 -18.40 15.42 30.96
CA PRO A 125 -17.66 14.38 31.67
C PRO A 125 -18.38 13.86 32.92
N GLU A 126 -19.26 14.67 33.52
CA GLU A 126 -20.05 14.30 34.69
C GLU A 126 -21.46 14.89 34.64
N ALA A 127 -22.38 14.30 35.39
CA ALA A 127 -23.76 14.76 35.49
C ALA A 127 -23.81 16.19 36.07
N THR A 128 -24.26 17.14 35.26
CA THR A 128 -24.27 18.57 35.60
C THR A 128 -25.70 19.10 35.66
N PHE A 129 -26.02 19.89 36.69
CA PHE A 129 -27.36 20.45 36.90
C PHE A 129 -27.64 21.72 36.07
N MET A 130 -26.60 22.47 35.69
CA MET A 130 -26.72 23.63 34.78
C MET A 130 -25.59 23.65 33.75
N THR A 131 -25.98 23.69 32.48
CA THR A 131 -25.07 23.90 31.35
C THR A 131 -25.48 25.18 30.61
N LYS A 132 -24.54 26.09 30.37
CA LYS A 132 -24.75 27.30 29.56
C LYS A 132 -23.85 27.25 28.33
N ALA A 133 -24.44 27.35 27.15
CA ALA A 133 -23.71 27.52 25.89
C ALA A 133 -23.75 29.00 25.49
N TYR A 134 -22.60 29.53 25.08
CA TYR A 134 -22.46 30.89 24.57
C TYR A 134 -22.08 30.82 23.09
N LEU A 135 -22.86 31.48 22.24
CA LEU A 135 -22.56 31.66 20.82
C LEU A 135 -22.09 33.11 20.62
N PHE A 136 -21.00 33.29 19.87
CA PHE A 136 -20.41 34.58 19.54
C PHE A 136 -20.37 34.78 18.03
#